data_AF-A0A2Z6IA61-F1
#
_entry.id   AF-A0A2Z6IA61-F1
#
_cell.length_a   1.000
_cell.length_b   1.000
_cell.length_c   1.000
_cell.angle_alpha   90.00
_cell.angle_beta   90.00
_cell.angle_gamma   90.00
#
_symmetry.space_group_name_H-M   'P 1'
#
loop_
_entity.id
_entity.type
_entity.pdbx_description
1 polymer ?
#
loop_
_entity_poly.entity_id
_entity_poly.type
_entity_poly.pdbx_seq_one_letter_code
_entity_poly.pdbx_strand_id
1 'polypeptide(L)'
;MRNFLSEFEKFISRGNVLDLAVAVIIGASFTNIVNSLVKDIVNPILGVLVGRPDFTNLFFVLKEVPGYDGPRTYEALTKAGATVFGYGAFLTAVVQFLLLAFVVFWLVKIVTGARGRIEAEAKRVLSKLESDKTVADDAAKKAEEEARAAAEAKAREEALAKEAAASKASAEELELLREIRDLLKREAAKS
;
A
#
# COMPACT_ATOMS: atom_id res chain seq x y z
N MET A 1 -46.90 -4.08 5.83
CA MET A 1 -45.65 -3.29 5.68
C MET A 1 -44.36 -4.10 5.92
N ARG A 2 -44.29 -5.01 6.90
CA ARG A 2 -43.08 -5.86 7.11
C ARG A 2 -42.69 -6.74 5.90
N ASN A 3 -43.68 -7.29 5.17
CA ASN A 3 -43.41 -8.15 4.00
C ASN A 3 -42.75 -7.37 2.85
N PHE A 4 -43.19 -6.14 2.59
CA PHE A 4 -42.60 -5.29 1.54
C PHE A 4 -41.13 -4.95 1.85
N LEU A 5 -40.80 -4.60 3.10
CA LEU A 5 -39.43 -4.30 3.49
C LEU A 5 -38.52 -5.52 3.36
N SER A 6 -39.02 -6.72 3.69
CA SER A 6 -38.26 -7.98 3.52
C SER A 6 -38.08 -8.36 2.05
N GLU A 7 -39.10 -8.14 1.22
CA GLU A 7 -39.02 -8.35 -0.24
C GLU A 7 -38.11 -7.33 -0.91
N PHE A 8 -38.14 -6.09 -0.46
CA PHE A 8 -37.26 -5.02 -0.91
C PHE A 8 -35.80 -5.29 -0.52
N GLU A 9 -35.55 -5.70 0.73
CA GLU A 9 -34.23 -6.13 1.20
C GLU A 9 -33.70 -7.29 0.35
N LYS A 10 -34.51 -8.33 0.11
CA LYS A 10 -34.15 -9.44 -0.79
C LYS A 10 -33.90 -9.00 -2.23
N PHE A 11 -34.58 -7.95 -2.69
CA PHE A 11 -34.38 -7.38 -4.02
C PHE A 11 -33.05 -6.61 -4.14
N ILE A 12 -32.75 -5.70 -3.19
CA ILE A 12 -31.51 -4.91 -3.19
C ILE A 12 -30.28 -5.76 -2.85
N SER A 13 -30.46 -6.82 -2.07
CA SER A 13 -29.38 -7.76 -1.71
C SER A 13 -28.94 -8.64 -2.86
N ARG A 14 -29.58 -8.54 -4.04
CA ARG A 14 -29.04 -9.12 -5.27
C ARG A 14 -27.75 -8.36 -5.59
N GLY A 15 -26.58 -8.98 -5.34
CA GLY A 15 -25.27 -8.31 -5.37
C GLY A 15 -25.02 -7.40 -6.58
N ASN A 16 -25.46 -7.80 -7.77
CA ASN A 16 -25.32 -6.99 -9.00
C ASN A 16 -26.05 -5.63 -8.96
N VAL A 17 -27.13 -5.49 -8.18
CA VAL A 17 -27.92 -4.25 -8.10
C VAL A 17 -27.27 -3.27 -7.13
N LEU A 18 -26.77 -3.75 -5.99
CA LEU A 18 -26.13 -2.91 -4.98
C LEU A 18 -24.83 -2.29 -5.52
N ASP A 19 -23.98 -3.10 -6.15
CA ASP A 19 -22.71 -2.62 -6.71
C ASP A 19 -22.93 -1.62 -7.85
N LEU A 20 -23.93 -1.87 -8.71
CA LEU A 20 -24.32 -0.94 -9.76
C LEU A 20 -24.87 0.37 -9.19
N ALA A 21 -25.71 0.30 -8.15
CA ALA A 21 -26.24 1.50 -7.49
C ALA A 21 -25.13 2.36 -6.88
N VAL A 22 -24.18 1.73 -6.18
CA VAL A 22 -23.02 2.42 -5.59
C VAL A 22 -22.15 3.04 -6.69
N ALA A 23 -21.86 2.30 -7.77
CA ALA A 23 -21.09 2.81 -8.89
C ALA A 23 -21.73 4.04 -9.55
N VAL A 24 -23.05 4.03 -9.77
CA VAL A 24 -23.78 5.16 -10.35
C VAL A 24 -23.79 6.37 -9.41
N ILE A 25 -24.04 6.18 -8.12
CA ILE A 25 -24.09 7.28 -7.13
C ILE A 25 -22.71 7.92 -6.98
N ILE A 26 -21.65 7.11 -6.87
CA ILE A 26 -20.28 7.59 -6.79
C ILE A 26 -19.88 8.28 -8.10
N GLY A 27 -20.24 7.70 -9.25
CA GLY A 27 -19.95 8.28 -10.57
C GLY A 27 -20.62 9.65 -10.76
N ALA A 28 -21.89 9.78 -10.40
CA ALA A 28 -22.63 11.05 -10.47
C ALA A 28 -22.03 12.09 -9.51
N SER A 29 -21.72 11.69 -8.27
CA SER A 29 -21.12 12.58 -7.28
C SER A 29 -19.72 13.04 -7.68
N PHE A 30 -18.90 12.12 -8.20
CA PHE A 30 -17.57 12.42 -8.72
C PHE A 30 -17.64 13.39 -9.90
N THR A 31 -18.58 13.17 -10.83
CA THR A 31 -18.82 14.09 -11.95
C THR A 31 -19.18 15.50 -11.45
N ASN A 32 -20.00 15.61 -10.40
CA ASN A 32 -20.34 16.90 -9.79
C ASN A 32 -19.11 17.60 -9.18
N ILE A 33 -18.23 16.86 -8.51
CA ILE A 33 -16.99 17.41 -7.94
C ILE A 33 -16.09 17.96 -9.06
N VAL A 34 -15.90 17.18 -10.12
CA VAL A 34 -15.10 17.59 -11.29
C VAL A 34 -15.73 18.82 -11.95
N ASN A 35 -17.05 18.82 -12.16
CA ASN A 35 -17.76 19.95 -12.73
C ASN A 35 -17.59 21.23 -11.91
N SER A 36 -17.68 21.13 -10.57
CA SER A 36 -17.47 22.28 -9.68
C SER A 36 -16.02 22.76 -9.73
N LEU A 37 -15.03 21.86 -9.75
CA LEU A 37 -13.63 22.24 -9.91
C LEU A 37 -13.39 23.00 -11.22
N VAL A 38 -13.97 22.55 -12.33
CA VAL A 38 -13.82 23.24 -13.61
C VAL A 38 -14.57 24.58 -13.58
N LYS A 39 -15.84 24.57 -13.19
CA LYS A 39 -16.72 25.73 -13.26
C LYS A 39 -16.37 26.83 -12.25
N ASP A 40 -16.07 26.46 -11.02
CA ASP A 40 -15.97 27.38 -9.89
C ASP A 40 -14.52 27.75 -9.56
N ILE A 41 -13.54 26.97 -10.02
CA ILE A 41 -12.11 27.23 -9.76
C ILE A 41 -11.36 27.50 -11.07
N VAL A 42 -11.41 26.58 -12.05
CA VAL A 42 -10.63 26.73 -13.28
C VAL A 42 -11.15 27.87 -14.16
N ASN A 43 -12.45 27.94 -14.41
CA ASN A 43 -13.04 28.97 -15.26
C ASN A 43 -12.81 30.40 -14.75
N PRO A 44 -12.92 30.71 -13.44
CA PRO A 44 -12.55 32.04 -12.93
C PRO A 44 -11.08 32.37 -13.11
N ILE A 45 -10.17 31.41 -12.87
CA ILE A 45 -8.72 31.62 -13.07
C ILE A 45 -8.42 31.90 -14.55
N LEU A 46 -8.99 31.11 -15.46
CA LEU A 46 -8.89 31.36 -16.90
C LEU A 46 -9.53 32.69 -17.29
N GLY A 47 -10.65 33.03 -16.66
CA GLY A 47 -11.36 34.30 -16.80
C GLY A 47 -10.49 35.51 -16.57
N VAL A 48 -9.61 35.45 -15.56
CA VAL A 48 -8.68 36.54 -15.23
C VAL A 48 -7.46 36.55 -16.18
N LEU A 49 -6.98 35.39 -16.62
CA LEU A 49 -5.74 35.27 -17.41
C LEU A 49 -5.94 35.48 -18.92
N VAL A 50 -6.99 34.89 -19.49
CA VAL A 50 -7.22 34.81 -20.94
C VAL A 50 -8.56 35.46 -21.33
N GLY A 51 -9.41 35.77 -20.35
CA GLY A 51 -10.78 36.23 -20.57
C GLY A 51 -11.79 35.09 -20.44
N ARG A 52 -13.07 35.38 -20.74
CA ARG A 52 -14.15 34.39 -20.60
C ARG A 52 -14.19 33.45 -21.82
N PRO A 53 -13.94 32.14 -21.66
CA PRO A 53 -14.08 31.17 -22.75
C PRO A 53 -15.55 30.81 -23.00
N ASP A 54 -16.41 31.82 -23.16
CA ASP A 54 -17.84 31.65 -23.40
C ASP A 54 -18.23 32.24 -24.75
N PHE A 55 -18.58 31.35 -25.68
CA PHE A 55 -19.00 31.66 -27.04
C PHE A 55 -20.51 31.49 -27.23
N THR A 56 -21.28 31.27 -26.16
CA THR A 56 -22.69 30.85 -26.23
C THR A 56 -23.57 31.82 -27.02
N ASN A 57 -23.26 33.12 -26.97
CA ASN A 57 -24.01 34.15 -27.68
C ASN A 57 -23.60 34.33 -29.16
N LEU A 58 -22.76 33.46 -29.72
CA LEU A 58 -22.52 33.38 -31.16
C LEU A 58 -23.58 32.45 -31.78
N PHE A 59 -24.60 33.04 -32.39
CA PHE A 59 -25.69 32.28 -32.99
C PHE A 59 -26.33 33.03 -34.15
N PHE A 60 -27.03 32.28 -34.99
CA PHE A 60 -27.91 32.82 -36.02
C PHE A 60 -29.36 32.49 -35.71
N VAL A 61 -30.24 33.47 -35.77
CA VAL A 61 -31.68 33.23 -35.60
C VAL A 61 -32.26 32.83 -36.95
N LEU A 62 -32.82 31.62 -37.03
CA LEU A 62 -33.42 31.08 -38.25
C LEU A 62 -34.91 31.41 -38.32
N LYS A 63 -35.58 31.43 -37.16
CA LYS A 63 -36.99 31.79 -37.05
C LYS A 63 -37.24 32.54 -35.75
N GLU A 64 -37.70 33.78 -35.87
CA GLU A 64 -38.11 34.60 -34.73
C GLU A 64 -39.51 34.22 -34.24
N VAL A 65 -39.77 34.52 -32.98
CA VAL A 65 -41.09 34.37 -32.36
C VAL A 65 -41.83 35.70 -32.47
N PRO A 66 -43.03 35.74 -33.06
CA PRO A 66 -43.81 36.97 -33.18
C PRO A 66 -44.12 37.56 -31.80
N GLY A 67 -43.82 38.84 -31.60
CA GLY A 67 -44.12 39.56 -30.35
C GLY A 67 -43.10 39.36 -29.22
N TYR A 68 -41.90 38.84 -29.52
CA TYR A 68 -40.83 38.73 -28.53
C TYR A 68 -40.06 40.06 -28.38
N ASP A 69 -40.10 40.65 -27.19
CA ASP A 69 -39.39 41.90 -26.82
C ASP A 69 -38.29 41.66 -25.76
N GLY A 70 -37.86 40.41 -25.61
CA GLY A 70 -36.84 40.04 -24.63
C GLY A 70 -35.41 40.23 -25.14
N PRO A 71 -34.40 39.97 -24.27
CA PRO A 71 -32.99 40.04 -24.66
C PRO A 71 -32.68 39.11 -25.83
N ARG A 72 -31.95 39.60 -26.84
CA ARG A 72 -31.43 38.78 -27.95
C ARG A 72 -30.21 37.98 -27.53
N THR A 73 -30.36 37.12 -26.54
CA THR A 73 -29.34 36.13 -26.13
C THR A 73 -29.75 34.75 -26.60
N TYR A 74 -28.77 33.86 -26.77
CA TYR A 74 -29.03 32.48 -27.21
C TYR A 74 -30.07 31.81 -26.31
N GLU A 75 -29.83 31.88 -24.99
CA GLU A 75 -30.70 31.26 -23.99
C GLU A 75 -32.11 31.84 -23.99
N ALA A 76 -32.25 33.16 -24.09
CA ALA A 76 -33.56 33.82 -24.01
C ALA A 76 -34.40 33.58 -25.27
N LEU A 77 -33.76 33.57 -26.45
CA LEU A 77 -34.43 33.24 -27.71
C LEU A 77 -34.81 31.76 -27.80
N THR A 78 -33.93 30.84 -27.37
CA THR A 78 -34.26 29.41 -27.31
C THR A 78 -35.40 29.14 -26.33
N LYS A 79 -35.42 29.78 -25.15
CA LYS A 79 -36.52 29.65 -24.19
C LYS A 79 -37.84 30.23 -24.70
N ALA A 80 -37.78 31.30 -25.50
CA ALA A 80 -38.97 31.89 -26.12
C ALA A 80 -39.57 31.03 -27.25
N GLY A 81 -38.87 29.98 -27.69
CA GLY A 81 -39.31 29.10 -28.78
C GLY A 81 -38.80 29.54 -30.16
N ALA A 82 -37.85 30.48 -30.23
CA ALA A 82 -37.21 30.84 -31.48
C ALA A 82 -36.32 29.69 -31.97
N THR A 83 -36.29 29.46 -33.29
CA THR A 83 -35.34 28.51 -33.87
C THR A 83 -34.02 29.22 -34.05
N VAL A 84 -33.03 28.83 -33.25
CA VAL A 84 -31.71 29.45 -33.22
C VAL A 84 -30.65 28.41 -33.57
N PHE A 85 -29.78 28.73 -34.53
CA PHE A 85 -28.58 27.98 -34.86
C PHE A 85 -27.41 28.45 -33.98
N GLY A 86 -27.26 27.83 -32.81
CA GLY A 86 -26.26 28.20 -31.80
C GLY A 86 -24.92 27.47 -31.92
N TYR A 87 -24.14 27.77 -32.95
CA TYR A 87 -22.80 27.20 -33.11
C TYR A 87 -21.85 27.62 -31.97
N GLY A 88 -22.08 28.79 -31.39
CA GLY A 88 -21.36 29.28 -30.22
C GLY A 88 -21.56 28.42 -28.97
N ALA A 89 -22.80 28.02 -28.69
CA ALA A 89 -23.10 27.12 -27.57
C ALA A 89 -22.40 25.76 -27.74
N PHE A 90 -22.37 25.24 -28.97
CA PHE A 90 -21.62 24.02 -29.28
C PHE A 90 -20.11 24.21 -29.05
N LEU A 91 -19.52 25.31 -29.52
CA LEU A 91 -18.10 25.61 -29.30
C LEU A 91 -17.78 25.75 -27.81
N THR A 92 -18.61 26.45 -27.03
CA THR A 92 -18.48 26.53 -25.57
C THR A 92 -18.50 25.14 -24.94
N ALA A 93 -19.41 24.26 -25.37
CA ALA A 93 -19.49 22.88 -24.86
C ALA A 93 -18.22 22.07 -25.18
N VAL A 94 -17.66 22.23 -26.38
CA VAL A 94 -16.38 21.58 -26.77
C VAL A 94 -15.24 22.09 -25.89
N VAL A 95 -15.12 23.40 -25.68
CA VAL A 95 -14.08 23.98 -24.81
C VAL A 95 -14.24 23.49 -23.37
N GLN A 96 -15.45 23.49 -22.84
CA GLN A 96 -15.73 23.01 -21.48
C GLN A 96 -15.41 21.52 -21.33
N PHE A 97 -15.70 20.71 -22.35
CA PHE A 97 -15.32 19.29 -22.38
C PHE A 97 -13.80 19.10 -22.37
N LEU A 98 -13.05 19.87 -23.17
CA LEU A 98 -11.59 19.81 -23.17
C LEU A 98 -10.99 20.25 -21.82
N LEU A 99 -11.56 21.28 -21.20
CA LEU A 99 -11.16 21.71 -19.85
C LEU A 99 -11.44 20.62 -18.81
N LEU A 100 -12.63 19.99 -18.86
CA LEU A 100 -12.98 18.89 -17.97
C LEU A 100 -12.04 17.69 -18.16
N ALA A 101 -11.78 17.30 -19.41
CA ALA A 101 -10.84 16.23 -19.72
C ALA A 101 -9.43 16.54 -19.20
N PHE A 102 -8.96 17.78 -19.38
CA PHE A 102 -7.67 18.23 -18.87
C PHE A 102 -7.59 18.15 -17.34
N VAL A 103 -8.62 18.61 -16.64
CA VAL A 103 -8.70 18.56 -15.17
C VAL A 103 -8.74 17.12 -14.66
N VAL A 104 -9.55 16.24 -15.27
CA VAL A 104 -9.62 14.82 -14.90
C VAL A 104 -8.26 14.15 -15.11
N PHE A 105 -7.60 14.41 -16.23
CA PHE A 105 -6.25 13.90 -16.49
C PHE A 105 -5.26 14.34 -15.40
N TRP A 106 -5.30 15.61 -15.02
CA TRP A 106 -4.42 16.14 -13.97
C TRP A 106 -4.71 15.53 -12.60
N LEU A 107 -5.98 15.38 -12.21
CA LEU A 107 -6.37 14.72 -10.97
C LEU A 107 -5.87 13.27 -10.92
N VAL A 108 -6.07 12.51 -11.99
CA VAL A 108 -5.57 11.13 -12.09
C VAL A 108 -4.05 11.11 -11.97
N LYS A 109 -3.34 12.00 -12.68
CA LYS A 109 -1.88 12.10 -12.63
C LYS A 109 -1.37 12.40 -11.21
N ILE A 110 -2.01 13.30 -10.48
CA ILE A 110 -1.66 13.63 -9.09
C ILE A 110 -1.85 12.41 -8.19
N VAL A 111 -3.00 11.72 -8.28
CA VAL A 111 -3.31 10.57 -7.45
C VAL A 111 -2.35 9.40 -7.75
N THR A 112 -2.14 9.08 -9.02
CA THR A 112 -1.20 8.03 -9.44
C THR A 112 0.24 8.38 -9.04
N GLY A 113 0.64 9.64 -9.17
CA GLY A 113 1.96 10.11 -8.74
C GLY A 113 2.17 10.03 -7.23
N ALA A 114 1.15 10.37 -6.44
CA ALA A 114 1.19 10.27 -4.97
C ALA A 114 1.29 8.81 -4.51
N ARG A 115 0.50 7.91 -5.09
CA ARG A 115 0.54 6.47 -4.77
C ARG A 115 1.89 5.84 -5.10
N GLY A 116 2.48 6.17 -6.25
CA GLY A 116 3.78 5.64 -6.65
C GLY A 116 4.91 5.98 -5.67
N ARG A 117 4.85 7.13 -5.00
CA ARG A 117 5.81 7.51 -3.95
C ARG A 117 5.63 6.69 -2.67
N ILE A 118 4.39 6.51 -2.23
CA ILE A 118 4.06 5.76 -1.02
C ILE A 118 4.41 4.28 -1.19
N GLU A 119 4.08 3.66 -2.33
CA GLU A 119 4.41 2.26 -2.61
C GLU A 119 5.92 2.02 -2.70
N ALA A 120 6.66 2.97 -3.27
CA ALA A 120 8.13 2.90 -3.33
C ALA A 120 8.77 2.98 -1.95
N GLU A 121 8.26 3.83 -1.05
CA GLU A 121 8.72 3.89 0.34
C GLU A 121 8.32 2.64 1.13
N ALA A 122 7.08 2.17 1.00
CA ALA A 122 6.61 0.96 1.66
C ALA A 122 7.46 -0.26 1.26
N LYS A 123 7.76 -0.42 -0.03
CA LYS A 123 8.62 -1.52 -0.53
C LYS A 123 10.05 -1.42 -0.03
N ARG A 124 10.62 -0.21 0.07
CA ARG A 124 11.96 0.01 0.65
C ARG A 124 12.01 -0.36 2.12
N VAL A 125 11.00 0.04 2.90
CA VAL A 125 10.90 -0.31 4.32
C VAL A 125 10.76 -1.83 4.48
N LEU A 126 9.89 -2.48 3.69
CA LEU A 126 9.71 -3.92 3.74
C LEU A 126 11.00 -4.67 3.41
N SER A 127 11.68 -4.29 2.32
CA SER A 127 12.96 -4.89 1.92
C SER A 127 14.06 -4.69 2.97
N LYS A 128 14.08 -3.54 3.65
CA LYS A 128 15.03 -3.28 4.74
C LYS A 128 14.73 -4.16 5.96
N LEU A 129 13.46 -4.29 6.34
CA LEU A 129 13.03 -5.17 7.44
C LEU A 129 13.33 -6.65 7.15
N GLU A 130 13.15 -7.10 5.91
CA GLU A 130 13.51 -8.45 5.48
C GLU A 130 15.03 -8.68 5.57
N SER A 131 15.83 -7.71 5.10
CA SER A 131 17.29 -7.75 5.19
C SER A 131 17.80 -7.73 6.64
N ASP A 132 17.24 -6.88 7.49
CA ASP A 132 17.65 -6.77 8.89
C ASP A 132 17.29 -8.07 9.65
N LYS A 133 16.16 -8.70 9.29
CA LYS A 133 15.73 -9.97 9.87
C LYS A 133 16.61 -11.13 9.46
N THR A 134 17.00 -11.25 8.19
CA THR A 134 17.92 -12.32 7.75
C THR A 134 19.30 -12.19 8.39
N VAL A 135 19.83 -10.96 8.52
CA VAL A 135 21.10 -10.72 9.22
C VAL A 135 21.00 -11.12 10.69
N ALA A 136 19.89 -10.81 11.36
CA ALA A 136 19.66 -11.18 12.75
C ALA A 136 19.56 -12.71 12.93
N ASP A 137 18.82 -13.40 12.06
CA ASP A 137 18.66 -14.86 12.08
C ASP A 137 19.99 -15.58 11.83
N ASP A 138 20.82 -15.09 10.90
CA ASP A 138 22.14 -15.65 10.61
C ASP A 138 23.13 -15.43 11.76
N ALA A 139 23.09 -14.25 12.40
CA ALA A 139 23.91 -13.98 13.57
C ALA A 139 23.52 -14.86 14.77
N ALA A 140 22.22 -15.09 14.98
CA ALA A 140 21.72 -15.96 16.04
C ALA A 140 22.17 -17.42 15.83
N LYS A 141 22.04 -17.95 14.60
CA LYS A 141 22.51 -19.31 14.28
C LYS A 141 24.01 -19.47 14.49
N LYS A 142 24.80 -18.48 14.06
CA LYS A 142 26.24 -18.51 14.22
C LYS A 142 26.66 -18.48 15.69
N ALA A 143 26.00 -17.66 16.51
CA ALA A 143 26.24 -17.61 17.95
C ALA A 143 25.86 -18.93 18.65
N GLU A 144 24.76 -19.58 18.23
CA GLU A 144 24.35 -20.88 18.75
C GLU A 144 25.35 -21.98 18.37
N GLU A 145 25.86 -21.96 17.14
CA GLU A 145 26.87 -22.91 16.65
C GLU A 145 28.21 -22.74 17.38
N GLU A 146 28.67 -21.50 17.57
CA GLU A 146 29.89 -21.18 18.33
C GLU A 146 29.76 -21.58 19.81
N ALA A 147 28.60 -21.35 20.44
CA ALA A 147 28.36 -21.75 21.82
C ALA A 147 28.34 -23.28 21.98
N ARG A 148 27.76 -24.00 21.03
CA ARG A 148 27.72 -25.48 21.02
C ARG A 148 29.11 -26.07 20.80
N ALA A 149 29.90 -25.50 19.90
CA ALA A 149 31.30 -25.89 19.68
C ALA A 149 32.17 -25.63 20.92
N ALA A 150 31.99 -24.49 21.58
CA ALA A 150 32.70 -24.17 22.83
C ALA A 150 32.31 -25.11 23.98
N ALA A 151 31.03 -25.49 24.09
CA ALA A 151 30.56 -26.45 25.08
C ALA A 151 31.12 -27.86 24.83
N GLU A 152 31.16 -28.31 23.58
CA GLU A 152 31.75 -29.61 23.21
C GLU A 152 33.28 -29.63 23.44
N ALA A 153 33.98 -28.54 23.14
CA ALA A 153 35.41 -28.41 23.42
C ALA A 153 35.70 -28.49 24.93
N LYS A 154 34.93 -27.76 25.73
CA LYS A 154 35.06 -27.77 27.19
C LYS A 154 34.74 -29.14 27.79
N ALA A 155 33.72 -29.83 27.28
CA ALA A 155 33.37 -31.19 27.71
C ALA A 155 34.45 -32.22 27.36
N ARG A 156 35.11 -32.09 26.20
CA ARG A 156 36.26 -32.94 25.83
C ARG A 156 37.46 -32.70 26.73
N GLU A 157 37.75 -31.45 27.06
CA GLU A 157 38.83 -31.08 27.98
C GLU A 157 38.58 -31.67 29.38
N GLU A 158 37.36 -31.54 29.90
CA GLU A 158 36.96 -32.14 31.18
C GLU A 158 37.00 -33.67 31.16
N ALA A 159 36.63 -34.31 30.05
CA ALA A 159 36.71 -35.76 29.89
C ALA A 159 38.16 -36.25 29.89
N LEU A 160 39.04 -35.59 29.13
CA LEU A 160 40.48 -35.88 29.11
C LEU A 160 41.13 -35.66 30.48
N ALA A 161 40.73 -34.61 31.21
CA ALA A 161 41.20 -34.36 32.57
C ALA A 161 40.78 -35.46 33.55
N LYS A 162 39.54 -35.95 33.45
CA LYS A 162 39.05 -37.08 34.26
C LYS A 162 39.76 -38.39 33.92
N GLU A 163 40.00 -38.64 32.64
CA GLU A 163 40.71 -39.83 32.17
C GLU A 163 42.19 -39.82 32.59
N ALA A 164 42.84 -38.66 32.52
CA ALA A 164 44.20 -38.46 33.04
C ALA A 164 44.27 -38.60 34.58
N ALA A 165 43.24 -38.14 35.31
CA ALA A 165 43.15 -38.32 36.75
C ALA A 165 42.96 -39.79 37.14
N ALA A 166 42.11 -40.54 36.43
CA ALA A 166 41.91 -41.97 36.64
C ALA A 166 43.17 -42.80 36.30
N SER A 167 43.88 -42.43 35.24
CA SER A 167 45.17 -43.03 34.90
C SER A 167 46.23 -42.79 35.97
N LYS A 168 46.27 -41.59 36.58
CA LYS A 168 47.21 -41.29 37.68
C LYS A 168 46.86 -42.09 38.94
N ALA A 169 45.58 -42.14 39.32
CA ALA A 169 45.14 -42.88 40.51
C ALA A 169 45.48 -44.38 40.42
N SER A 170 45.24 -45.00 39.25
CA SER A 170 45.60 -46.41 39.02
C SER A 170 47.11 -46.67 39.00
N ALA A 171 47.91 -45.69 38.55
CA ALA A 171 49.38 -45.77 38.60
C ALA A 171 49.91 -45.72 40.05
N GLU A 172 49.35 -44.84 40.88
CA GLU A 172 49.68 -44.74 42.32
C GLU A 172 49.30 -46.02 43.08
N GLU A 173 48.13 -46.61 42.80
CA GLU A 173 47.74 -47.91 43.37
C GLU A 173 48.71 -49.04 42.99
N LEU A 174 49.17 -49.09 41.74
CA LEU A 174 50.15 -50.09 41.29
C LEU A 174 51.53 -49.89 41.92
N GLU A 175 51.92 -48.65 42.22
CA GLU A 175 53.16 -48.33 42.92
C GLU A 175 53.11 -48.78 44.39
N LEU A 176 52.01 -48.47 45.09
CA LEU A 176 51.77 -48.95 46.46
C LEU A 176 51.78 -50.49 46.55
N LEU A 177 51.17 -51.18 45.58
CA LEU A 177 51.18 -52.65 45.55
C LEU A 177 52.57 -53.24 45.30
N ARG A 178 53.44 -52.54 44.54
CA ARG A 178 54.84 -52.95 44.37
C ARG A 178 55.64 -52.76 45.66
N GLU A 179 55.45 -51.65 46.36
CA GLU A 179 56.07 -51.41 47.66
C GLU A 179 55.67 -52.47 48.69
N ILE A 180 54.37 -52.78 48.81
CA ILE A 180 53.88 -53.81 49.75
C ILE A 180 54.49 -55.18 49.43
N ARG A 181 54.58 -55.55 48.15
CA ARG A 181 55.24 -56.80 47.71
C ARG A 181 56.72 -56.83 48.11
N ASP A 182 57.43 -55.73 47.92
CA ASP A 182 58.85 -55.65 48.24
C ASP A 182 59.10 -55.66 49.76
N LEU A 183 58.20 -55.07 50.55
CA LEU A 183 58.21 -55.18 52.01
C LEU A 183 57.99 -56.62 52.49
N LEU A 184 56.98 -57.30 51.95
CA LEU A 184 56.72 -58.72 52.28
C LEU A 184 57.90 -59.63 51.89
N LYS A 185 58.55 -59.37 50.74
CA LYS A 185 59.75 -60.10 50.34
C LYS A 185 60.93 -59.85 51.28
N ARG A 186 61.12 -58.63 51.78
CA ARG A 186 62.17 -58.31 52.76
C ARG A 186 61.91 -58.95 54.12
N GLU A 187 60.65 -59.06 54.53
CA GLU A 187 60.25 -59.71 55.77
C GLU A 187 60.43 -61.22 55.68
N ALA A 188 60.04 -61.83 54.55
CA ALA A 188 60.27 -63.25 54.27
C ALA A 188 61.77 -63.62 54.17
N ALA A 189 62.64 -62.67 53.78
CA ALA A 189 64.09 -62.87 53.74
C ALA A 189 64.79 -62.70 55.11
N LYS A 190 64.06 -62.28 56.15
CA LYS A 190 64.55 -62.16 57.53
C LYS A 190 64.15 -63.33 58.44
N SER A 191 63.37 -64.28 57.91
CA SER A 191 63.07 -65.59 58.50
C SER A 191 63.97 -66.67 57.91
#